data_AF-A0A7C8B179-F1
#
_entry.id   AF-A0A7C8B179-F1
#
_cell.length_a   1.000
_cell.length_b   1.000
_cell.length_c   1.000
_cell.angle_alpha   90.00
_cell.angle_beta   90.00
_cell.angle_gamma   90.00
#
_symmetry.space_group_name_H-M   'P 1'
#
loop_
_entity.id
_entity.type
_entity.pdbx_description
1 polymer ?
#
loop_
_entity_poly.entity_id
_entity_poly.type
_entity_poly.pdbx_seq_one_letter_code
_entity_poly.pdbx_strand_id
1 'polypeptide(L)'
;MLKSLSLPLSLSHGVVSPVKRCVFLITLLLLAFVPSAWALDCVLLQSSPLKPYEEARQGFEKGWLGQRNVAGPKSISGNSVTHVMLSEQQATNNFSLKKQLQAASLVVAIGDQALDFVRNLREVPVIYLLAPSATTLPRNFLGIEMRIQPSRQLAAINKALPKVRSIGVLYNPAQ
;
A
#
# COMPACT_ATOMS: atom_id res chain seq x y z
N MET A 1 36.24 8.11 -60.04
CA MET A 1 35.34 9.29 -60.15
C MET A 1 34.38 9.26 -58.97
N LEU A 2 34.39 10.34 -58.15
CA LEU A 2 33.33 10.95 -57.29
C LEU A 2 32.38 10.04 -56.48
N LYS A 3 31.96 10.31 -55.23
CA LYS A 3 32.08 11.47 -54.32
C LYS A 3 31.64 10.99 -52.91
N SER A 4 32.29 11.52 -51.88
CA SER A 4 31.90 11.45 -50.47
C SER A 4 30.55 12.13 -50.19
N LEU A 5 29.70 11.54 -49.33
CA LEU A 5 28.58 12.23 -48.68
C LEU A 5 28.97 12.59 -47.26
N SER A 6 29.30 13.86 -47.03
CA SER A 6 29.46 14.48 -45.72
C SER A 6 28.19 15.28 -45.37
N LEU A 7 27.58 14.96 -44.23
CA LEU A 7 26.50 15.74 -43.60
C LEU A 7 27.12 16.86 -42.74
N PRO A 8 26.69 18.12 -42.86
CA PRO A 8 27.21 19.19 -42.04
C PRO A 8 26.50 19.24 -40.67
N LEU A 9 27.24 18.98 -39.61
CA LEU A 9 26.90 19.41 -38.25
C LEU A 9 27.12 20.93 -38.17
N SER A 10 26.05 21.70 -38.37
CA SER A 10 26.05 23.15 -38.12
C SER A 10 25.89 23.41 -36.62
N LEU A 11 27.03 23.51 -35.92
CA LEU A 11 27.09 24.06 -34.57
C LEU A 11 26.99 25.59 -34.66
N SER A 12 25.77 26.09 -34.50
CA SER A 12 25.50 27.52 -34.32
C SER A 12 26.12 28.00 -33.01
N HIS A 13 27.27 28.68 -33.09
CA HIS A 13 27.88 29.39 -31.99
C HIS A 13 27.12 30.69 -31.70
N GLY A 14 26.00 30.57 -30.98
CA GLY A 14 25.39 31.71 -30.29
C GLY A 14 26.27 32.13 -29.11
N VAL A 15 26.68 33.40 -29.06
CA VAL A 15 27.34 34.00 -27.89
C VAL A 15 26.31 34.10 -26.76
N VAL A 16 26.24 33.05 -25.93
CA VAL A 16 25.36 33.01 -24.76
C VAL A 16 26.12 33.59 -23.57
N SER A 17 25.60 34.68 -22.98
CA SER A 17 26.14 35.38 -21.80
C SER A 17 26.52 34.42 -20.65
N PRO A 18 27.62 34.65 -19.89
CA PRO A 18 28.13 33.72 -18.88
C PRO A 18 27.11 33.38 -17.79
N VAL A 19 26.22 34.30 -17.45
CA VAL A 19 25.13 34.11 -16.48
C VAL A 19 24.18 32.98 -16.88
N LYS A 20 23.86 32.86 -18.18
CA LYS A 20 22.97 31.82 -18.70
C LYS A 20 23.62 30.43 -18.68
N ARG A 21 24.95 30.35 -18.78
CA ARG A 21 25.72 29.10 -18.63
C ARG A 21 25.73 28.63 -17.18
N CYS A 22 25.90 29.55 -16.23
CA CYS A 22 25.84 29.23 -14.80
C CYS A 22 24.44 28.75 -14.38
N VAL A 23 23.37 29.40 -14.85
CA VAL A 23 21.99 28.95 -14.57
C VAL A 23 21.76 27.56 -15.14
N PHE A 24 22.18 27.29 -16.38
CA PHE A 24 22.05 25.96 -16.98
C PHE A 24 22.80 24.89 -16.19
N LEU A 25 24.03 25.18 -15.72
CA LEU A 25 24.82 24.26 -14.92
C LEU A 25 24.23 24.02 -13.52
N ILE A 26 23.70 25.05 -12.87
CA ILE A 26 23.03 24.91 -11.56
C ILE A 26 21.75 24.07 -11.70
N THR A 27 20.97 24.29 -12.76
CA THR A 27 19.78 23.48 -13.04
C THR A 27 20.15 22.03 -13.34
N LEU A 28 21.23 21.79 -14.11
CA LEU A 28 21.73 20.43 -14.38
C LEU A 28 22.21 19.74 -13.09
N LEU A 29 22.90 20.47 -12.22
CA LEU A 29 23.39 19.96 -10.93
C LEU A 29 22.21 19.63 -9.99
N LEU A 30 21.19 20.49 -9.94
CA LEU A 30 19.98 20.25 -9.15
C LEU A 30 19.20 19.03 -9.66
N LEU A 31 19.14 18.80 -10.97
CA LEU A 31 18.54 17.59 -11.54
C LEU A 31 19.35 16.32 -11.22
N ALA A 32 20.68 16.41 -11.14
CA ALA A 32 21.52 15.27 -10.79
C ALA A 32 21.42 14.83 -9.33
N PHE A 33 20.99 15.74 -8.44
CA PHE A 33 20.81 15.48 -7.01
C PHE A 33 19.38 15.09 -6.62
N VAL A 34 18.46 14.91 -7.56
CA VAL A 34 17.12 14.43 -7.22
C VAL A 34 17.22 12.97 -6.76
N PRO A 35 16.95 12.64 -5.49
CA PRO A 35 16.92 11.26 -5.06
C PRO A 35 15.81 10.53 -5.82
N SER A 36 16.13 9.35 -6.36
CA SER A 36 15.13 8.43 -6.89
C SER A 36 14.19 8.04 -5.74
N ALA A 37 13.04 8.69 -5.63
CA ALA A 37 12.00 8.32 -4.67
C ALA A 37 11.30 7.04 -5.15
N TRP A 38 11.91 5.89 -4.87
CA TRP A 38 11.28 4.59 -5.05
C TRP A 38 10.43 4.32 -3.81
N ALA A 39 9.22 4.89 -3.79
CA ALA A 39 8.21 4.45 -2.84
C ALA A 39 7.66 3.10 -3.32
N LEU A 40 7.51 2.14 -2.41
CA LEU A 40 6.74 0.93 -2.70
C LEU A 40 5.27 1.34 -2.87
N ASP A 41 4.65 1.07 -4.02
CA ASP A 41 3.30 1.57 -4.29
C ASP A 41 2.28 1.07 -3.26
N CYS A 42 2.28 -0.24 -2.99
CA CYS A 42 1.39 -0.86 -2.02
C CYS A 42 2.03 -2.11 -1.41
N VAL A 43 2.00 -2.21 -0.08
CA VAL A 43 2.41 -3.42 0.64
C VAL A 43 1.21 -4.03 1.33
N LEU A 44 0.88 -5.27 0.96
CA LEU A 44 -0.20 -6.04 1.54
C LEU A 44 0.37 -7.01 2.58
N LEU A 45 0.02 -6.78 3.83
CA LEU A 45 0.44 -7.57 4.98
C LEU A 45 -0.70 -8.47 5.44
N GLN A 46 -0.50 -9.78 5.36
CA GLN A 46 -1.50 -10.77 5.73
C GLN A 46 -1.09 -11.52 6.99
N SER A 47 -2.04 -11.73 7.90
CA SER A 47 -1.77 -12.39 9.19
C SER A 47 -1.47 -13.89 9.07
N SER A 48 -2.21 -14.60 8.19
CA SER A 48 -2.21 -16.07 8.08
C SER A 48 -2.88 -16.54 6.78
N PRO A 49 -2.69 -17.78 6.31
CA PRO A 49 -3.24 -18.28 5.03
C PRO A 49 -4.73 -18.70 5.10
N LEU A 50 -5.56 -17.97 5.84
CA LEU A 50 -6.99 -18.26 5.95
C LEU A 50 -7.71 -17.90 4.64
N LYS A 51 -8.63 -18.76 4.20
CA LYS A 51 -9.37 -18.56 2.95
C LYS A 51 -10.05 -17.18 2.82
N PRO A 52 -10.74 -16.63 3.85
CA PRO A 52 -11.30 -15.29 3.77
C PRO A 52 -10.25 -14.19 3.54
N TYR A 53 -9.03 -14.37 4.05
CA TYR A 53 -7.94 -13.41 3.89
C TYR A 53 -7.40 -13.45 2.47
N GLU A 54 -7.24 -14.66 1.90
CA GLU A 54 -6.85 -14.84 0.51
C GLU A 54 -7.89 -14.24 -0.46
N GLU A 55 -9.18 -14.44 -0.21
CA GLU A 55 -10.24 -13.86 -1.03
C GLU A 55 -10.24 -12.32 -0.96
N ALA A 56 -10.04 -11.75 0.24
CA ALA A 56 -9.91 -10.31 0.42
C ALA A 56 -8.66 -9.76 -0.29
N ARG A 57 -7.52 -10.44 -0.17
CA ARG A 57 -6.27 -10.09 -0.87
C ARG A 57 -6.47 -10.09 -2.37
N GLN A 58 -6.98 -11.18 -2.93
CA GLN A 58 -7.23 -11.30 -4.37
C GLN A 58 -8.24 -10.26 -4.86
N GLY A 59 -9.29 -9.99 -4.08
CA GLY A 59 -10.26 -8.94 -4.40
C GLY A 59 -9.63 -7.56 -4.44
N PHE A 60 -8.79 -7.23 -3.45
CA PHE A 60 -8.04 -5.98 -3.40
C PHE A 60 -7.08 -5.87 -4.60
N GLU A 61 -6.24 -6.87 -4.84
CA GLU A 61 -5.28 -6.89 -5.94
C GLU A 61 -5.96 -6.70 -7.30
N LYS A 62 -7.08 -7.39 -7.55
CA LYS A 62 -7.87 -7.21 -8.78
C LYS A 62 -8.40 -5.78 -8.93
N GLY A 63 -8.91 -5.19 -7.85
CA GLY A 63 -9.38 -3.80 -7.85
C GLY A 63 -8.25 -2.80 -8.08
N TRP A 64 -7.11 -3.00 -7.41
CA TRP A 64 -5.93 -2.14 -7.47
C TRP A 64 -5.25 -2.15 -8.84
N LEU A 65 -5.07 -3.35 -9.42
CA LEU A 65 -4.53 -3.52 -10.77
C LEU A 65 -5.53 -3.13 -11.86
N GLY A 66 -6.82 -3.29 -11.58
CA GLY A 66 -7.92 -2.90 -12.46
C GLY A 66 -8.16 -1.40 -12.54
N GLN A 67 -7.63 -0.60 -11.60
CA GLN A 67 -7.62 0.85 -11.69
C GLN A 67 -6.67 1.29 -12.81
N ARG A 68 -7.19 1.32 -14.04
CA ARG A 68 -6.52 1.96 -15.17
C ARG A 68 -6.22 3.41 -14.78
N ASN A 69 -4.93 3.76 -14.84
CA ASN A 69 -4.37 5.11 -14.89
C ASN A 69 -5.46 6.17 -15.09
N VAL A 70 -5.90 6.82 -14.01
CA VAL A 70 -6.66 8.05 -14.16
C VAL A 70 -5.78 8.98 -14.99
N ALA A 71 -6.30 9.30 -16.16
CA ALA A 71 -5.56 9.62 -17.37
C ALA A 71 -4.64 10.83 -17.20
N GLY A 72 -3.35 10.58 -17.39
CA GLY A 72 -2.38 11.59 -17.83
C GLY A 72 -1.36 10.90 -18.74
N PRO A 73 -0.91 11.53 -19.84
CA PRO A 73 0.06 10.95 -20.79
C PRO A 73 1.47 10.70 -20.20
N LYS A 74 1.61 10.66 -18.87
CA LYS A 74 2.88 10.54 -18.13
C LYS A 74 2.87 9.49 -17.01
N SER A 75 1.84 8.65 -16.88
CA SER A 75 1.85 7.59 -15.86
C SER A 75 2.65 6.38 -16.37
N ILE A 76 3.92 6.28 -15.98
CA ILE A 76 4.86 5.21 -16.38
C ILE A 76 5.06 4.19 -15.24
N SER A 77 4.56 4.47 -14.03
CA SER A 77 4.63 3.52 -12.91
C SER A 77 3.37 2.68 -12.86
N GLY A 78 3.48 1.39 -13.18
CA GLY A 78 2.39 0.44 -12.99
C GLY A 78 2.17 0.19 -11.50
N ASN A 79 0.90 0.17 -11.07
CA ASN A 79 0.49 -0.15 -9.71
C ASN A 79 1.08 -1.50 -9.25
N SER A 80 2.17 -1.48 -8.49
CA SER A 80 2.77 -2.69 -7.93
C SER A 80 2.15 -3.04 -6.57
N VAL A 81 2.03 -4.34 -6.27
CA VAL A 81 1.58 -4.84 -4.96
C VAL A 81 2.58 -5.85 -4.46
N THR A 82 3.16 -5.59 -3.29
CA THR A 82 4.04 -6.54 -2.61
C THR A 82 3.25 -7.24 -1.51
N HIS A 83 3.09 -8.56 -1.62
CA HIS A 83 2.42 -9.36 -0.60
C HIS A 83 3.43 -9.94 0.40
N VAL A 84 3.15 -9.79 1.69
CA VAL A 84 3.93 -10.35 2.80
C VAL A 84 3.00 -11.10 3.76
N MET A 85 3.30 -12.37 3.99
CA MET A 85 2.61 -13.20 4.97
C MET A 85 3.36 -13.16 6.31
N LEU A 86 2.75 -12.62 7.36
CA LEU A 86 3.37 -12.52 8.68
C LEU A 86 3.64 -13.87 9.33
N SER A 87 2.75 -14.85 9.16
CA SER A 87 2.94 -16.19 9.74
C SER A 87 4.18 -16.92 9.20
N GLU A 88 4.70 -16.49 8.05
CA GLU A 88 5.89 -17.07 7.42
C GLU A 88 7.17 -16.25 7.70
N GLN A 89 7.04 -15.05 8.29
CA GLN A 89 8.19 -14.22 8.63
C GLN A 89 8.89 -14.72 9.89
N GLN A 90 10.21 -14.87 9.80
CA GLN A 90 11.04 -15.11 10.98
C GLN A 90 11.15 -13.84 11.82
N ALA A 91 11.19 -13.98 13.14
CA ALA A 91 11.21 -12.86 14.09
C ALA A 91 12.39 -11.87 13.86
N THR A 92 13.49 -12.34 13.28
CA THR A 92 14.68 -11.54 12.92
C THR A 92 14.42 -10.56 11.77
N ASN A 93 13.44 -10.80 10.90
CA ASN A 93 13.14 -9.98 9.73
C ASN A 93 12.13 -8.85 10.02
N ASN A 94 11.67 -8.71 11.26
CA ASN A 94 10.66 -7.71 11.62
C ASN A 94 11.15 -6.27 11.43
N PHE A 95 12.45 -6.02 11.63
CA PHE A 95 13.02 -4.68 11.47
C PHE A 95 13.07 -4.24 10.00
N SER A 96 13.54 -5.12 9.10
CA SER A 96 13.56 -4.84 7.67
C SER A 96 12.15 -4.68 7.11
N LEU A 97 11.21 -5.51 7.56
CA LEU A 97 9.81 -5.39 7.15
C LEU A 97 9.19 -4.07 7.63
N LYS A 98 9.43 -3.63 8.87
CA LYS A 98 8.94 -2.33 9.34
C LYS A 98 9.52 -1.17 8.54
N LYS A 99 10.81 -1.21 8.20
CA LYS A 99 11.43 -0.21 7.33
C LYS A 99 10.80 -0.21 5.94
N GLN A 100 10.50 -1.38 5.40
CA GLN A 100 9.82 -1.52 4.11
C GLN A 100 8.40 -0.92 4.15
N LEU A 101 7.65 -1.16 5.21
CA LEU A 101 6.30 -0.60 5.39
C LEU A 101 6.33 0.93 5.55
N GLN A 102 7.34 1.48 6.20
CA GLN A 102 7.52 2.94 6.32
C GLN A 102 7.85 3.62 4.98
N ALA A 103 8.46 2.89 4.05
CA ALA A 103 8.76 3.37 2.70
C ALA A 103 7.61 3.14 1.70
N ALA A 104 6.51 2.52 2.13
CA ALA A 104 5.35 2.27 1.27
C ALA A 104 4.45 3.50 1.16
N SER A 105 3.83 3.68 -0.01
CA SER A 105 2.81 4.71 -0.24
C SER A 105 1.47 4.31 0.37
N LEU A 106 1.21 3.01 0.50
CA LEU A 106 0.01 2.44 1.12
C LEU A 106 0.35 1.08 1.76
N VAL A 107 -0.21 0.83 2.93
CA VAL A 107 -0.17 -0.50 3.56
C VAL A 107 -1.59 -1.05 3.68
N VAL A 108 -1.80 -2.30 3.29
CA VAL A 108 -3.05 -3.02 3.50
C VAL A 108 -2.82 -4.12 4.53
N ALA A 109 -3.48 -4.05 5.68
CA ALA A 109 -3.37 -5.03 6.75
C ALA A 109 -4.60 -5.95 6.77
N ILE A 110 -4.39 -7.26 6.58
CA ILE A 110 -5.45 -8.27 6.60
C ILE A 110 -5.32 -9.15 7.85
N GLY A 111 -6.30 -9.05 8.75
CA GLY A 111 -6.33 -9.75 10.03
C GLY A 111 -5.70 -9.00 11.20
N ASP A 112 -5.99 -9.47 12.42
CA ASP A 112 -5.61 -8.79 13.66
C ASP A 112 -4.09 -8.70 13.86
N GLN A 113 -3.34 -9.76 13.56
CA GLN A 113 -1.87 -9.76 13.73
C GLN A 113 -1.19 -8.76 12.77
N ALA A 114 -1.70 -8.66 11.54
CA ALA A 114 -1.25 -7.66 10.57
C ALA A 114 -1.56 -6.25 11.04
N LEU A 115 -2.78 -6.01 11.54
CA LEU A 115 -3.18 -4.72 12.09
C LEU A 115 -2.31 -4.31 13.28
N ASP A 116 -2.05 -5.24 14.21
CA ASP A 116 -1.21 -4.99 15.38
C ASP A 116 0.25 -4.73 15.01
N PHE A 117 0.77 -5.44 14.01
CA PHE A 117 2.14 -5.24 13.53
C PHE A 117 2.36 -3.81 12.99
N VAL A 118 1.36 -3.27 12.29
CA VAL A 118 1.44 -1.95 11.64
C VAL A 118 0.91 -0.81 12.51
N ARG A 119 0.32 -1.09 13.68
CA ARG A 119 -0.33 -0.11 14.58
C ARG A 119 0.51 1.12 14.91
N ASN A 120 1.84 0.98 14.88
CA ASN A 120 2.79 2.07 15.19
C ASN A 120 3.23 2.90 13.97
N LEU A 121 2.75 2.59 12.76
CA LEU A 121 3.00 3.40 11.57
C LEU A 121 2.16 4.68 11.65
N ARG A 122 2.82 5.84 11.64
CA ARG A 122 2.15 7.15 11.81
C ARG A 122 1.95 7.92 10.52
N GLU A 123 2.86 7.76 9.57
CA GLU A 123 2.91 8.59 8.36
C GLU A 123 2.29 7.91 7.15
N VAL A 124 2.38 6.58 7.08
CA VAL A 124 1.90 5.79 5.93
C VAL A 124 0.41 5.50 6.10
N PRO A 125 -0.44 5.75 5.09
CA PRO A 125 -1.85 5.37 5.17
C PRO A 125 -1.98 3.85 5.25
N VAL A 126 -2.84 3.39 6.16
CA VAL A 126 -3.11 1.98 6.39
C VAL A 126 -4.58 1.69 6.11
N ILE A 127 -4.85 0.72 5.24
CA ILE A 127 -6.19 0.14 5.05
C ILE A 127 -6.26 -1.20 5.76
N TYR A 128 -7.16 -1.38 6.71
CA TYR A 128 -7.34 -2.66 7.42
C TYR A 128 -8.61 -3.39 6.98
N LEU A 129 -8.50 -4.72 6.92
CA LEU A 129 -9.55 -5.64 6.49
C LEU A 129 -9.56 -6.86 7.41
N LEU A 130 -10.75 -7.40 7.67
CA LEU A 130 -10.92 -8.68 8.39
C LEU A 130 -10.19 -8.72 9.75
N ALA A 131 -10.13 -7.57 10.45
CA ALA A 131 -9.48 -7.40 11.75
C ALA A 131 -10.52 -6.97 12.81
N PRO A 132 -11.24 -7.92 13.45
CA PRO A 132 -12.29 -7.62 14.42
C PRO A 132 -11.79 -6.89 15.67
N SER A 133 -10.49 -6.97 15.97
CA SER A 133 -9.86 -6.32 17.12
C SER A 133 -9.51 -4.85 16.86
N ALA A 134 -9.89 -4.32 15.69
CA ALA A 134 -9.72 -2.92 15.31
C ALA A 134 -10.46 -1.98 16.29
N THR A 135 -9.75 -1.57 17.33
CA THR A 135 -10.23 -0.65 18.37
C THR A 135 -9.20 0.45 18.56
N THR A 136 -9.68 1.70 18.53
CA THR A 136 -8.86 2.91 18.71
C THR A 136 -7.61 2.93 17.83
N LEU A 137 -7.79 3.25 16.55
CA LEU A 137 -6.70 3.32 15.58
C LEU A 137 -6.21 4.76 15.35
N PRO A 138 -4.93 4.94 14.95
CA PRO A 138 -4.41 6.24 14.52
C PRO A 138 -5.18 6.82 13.32
N ARG A 139 -5.08 8.14 13.12
CA ARG A 139 -5.86 8.86 12.08
C ARG A 139 -5.55 8.43 10.64
N ASN A 140 -4.36 7.88 10.40
CA ASN A 140 -3.94 7.37 9.09
C ASN A 140 -4.50 5.97 8.78
N PHE A 141 -5.35 5.40 9.65
CA PHE A 141 -5.96 4.10 9.46
C PHE A 141 -7.39 4.25 8.98
N LEU A 142 -7.71 3.54 7.90
CA LEU A 142 -9.04 3.40 7.32
C LEU A 142 -9.33 1.92 7.17
N GLY A 143 -10.59 1.49 7.14
CA GLY A 143 -10.85 0.07 6.98
C GLY A 143 -12.31 -0.32 7.07
N ILE A 144 -12.54 -1.62 6.98
CA ILE A 144 -13.87 -2.22 7.09
C ILE A 144 -14.02 -2.80 8.49
N GLU A 145 -14.86 -2.16 9.30
CA GLU A 145 -15.17 -2.65 10.64
C GLU A 145 -15.93 -3.98 10.55
N MET A 146 -15.40 -5.01 11.23
CA MET A 146 -15.97 -6.37 11.24
C MET A 146 -16.90 -6.62 12.43
N ARG A 147 -17.20 -5.59 13.23
CA ARG A 147 -18.03 -5.72 14.42
C ARG A 147 -19.50 -5.78 14.04
N ILE A 148 -20.05 -6.99 13.96
CA ILE A 148 -21.49 -7.19 13.80
C ILE A 148 -22.16 -6.91 15.13
N GLN A 149 -23.11 -5.96 15.16
CA GLN A 149 -23.86 -5.65 16.38
C GLN A 149 -24.54 -6.91 16.95
N PRO A 150 -24.45 -7.17 18.27
CA PRO A 150 -25.08 -8.34 18.90
C PRO A 150 -26.56 -8.50 18.58
N SER A 151 -27.29 -7.38 18.47
CA SER A 151 -28.71 -7.36 18.07
C SER A 151 -28.96 -8.04 16.72
N ARG A 152 -28.09 -7.80 15.72
CA ARG A 152 -28.19 -8.44 14.40
C ARG A 152 -27.89 -9.93 14.46
N GLN A 153 -26.92 -10.32 15.30
CA GLN A 153 -26.59 -11.73 15.52
C GLN A 153 -27.76 -12.48 16.18
N LEU A 154 -28.33 -11.90 17.23
CA LEU A 154 -29.51 -12.44 17.93
C LEU A 154 -30.74 -12.52 17.02
N ALA A 155 -30.96 -11.49 16.18
CA ALA A 155 -32.05 -11.51 15.21
C ALA A 155 -31.89 -12.65 14.18
N ALA A 156 -30.67 -12.91 13.72
CA ALA A 156 -30.38 -14.03 12.83
C ALA A 156 -30.62 -15.38 13.50
N ILE A 157 -30.22 -15.54 14.77
CA ILE A 157 -30.48 -16.75 15.57
C ILE A 157 -31.98 -16.97 15.72
N ASN A 158 -32.74 -15.94 16.11
CA ASN A 158 -34.18 -16.04 16.28
C ASN A 158 -34.89 -16.41 14.96
N LYS A 159 -34.41 -15.89 13.83
CA LYS A 159 -34.94 -16.24 12.51
C LYS A 159 -34.65 -17.70 12.14
N ALA A 160 -33.46 -18.20 12.43
CA ALA A 160 -33.07 -19.57 12.11
C ALA A 160 -33.67 -20.61 13.07
N LEU A 161 -33.84 -20.24 14.35
CA LEU A 161 -34.26 -21.11 15.44
C LEU A 161 -35.38 -20.46 16.28
N PRO A 162 -36.60 -20.31 15.73
CA PRO A 162 -37.66 -19.48 16.32
C PRO A 162 -38.24 -20.01 17.64
N LYS A 163 -37.91 -21.24 18.04
CA LYS A 163 -38.38 -21.85 19.30
C LYS A 163 -37.37 -21.76 20.43
N VAL A 164 -36.15 -21.26 20.17
CA VAL A 164 -35.12 -21.11 21.19
C VAL A 164 -35.50 -20.00 22.16
N ARG A 165 -35.48 -20.30 23.47
CA ARG A 165 -35.79 -19.34 24.55
C ARG A 165 -34.58 -18.94 25.38
N SER A 166 -33.50 -19.72 25.32
CA SER A 166 -32.28 -19.52 26.11
C SER A 166 -31.06 -19.69 25.22
N ILE A 167 -30.12 -18.74 25.31
CA ILE A 167 -28.84 -18.78 24.58
C ILE A 167 -27.73 -18.73 25.63
N GLY A 168 -26.94 -19.81 25.71
CA GLY A 168 -25.73 -19.82 26.52
C GLY A 168 -24.58 -19.18 25.75
N VAL A 169 -23.81 -18.29 26.41
CA VAL A 169 -22.62 -17.66 25.82
C VAL A 169 -21.41 -18.07 26.63
N LEU A 170 -20.44 -18.70 25.97
CA LEU A 170 -19.12 -18.93 26.52
C LEU A 170 -18.21 -17.79 26.04
N TYR A 171 -17.59 -17.08 26.97
CA TYR A 171 -16.67 -16.00 26.68
C TYR A 171 -15.49 -16.02 27.64
N ASN A 172 -14.40 -15.36 27.26
CA ASN A 172 -13.27 -15.11 28.15
C ASN A 172 -13.48 -13.77 28.86
N PRO A 173 -13.65 -13.73 30.20
CA PRO A 173 -13.88 -12.47 30.92
C PRO A 173 -12.64 -11.57 31.00
N ALA A 174 -11.46 -12.07 30.64
CA ALA A 174 -10.23 -11.28 30.61
C ALA A 174 -10.06 -10.47 29.30
N GLN A 175 -11.02 -10.55 28.37
CA GLN A 175 -11.02 -9.86 27.07
C GLN A 175 -12.17 -8.86 26.96
#